data_AF-A0A5N7BTP9-F1
#
_entry.id   AF-A0A5N7BTP9-F1
#
_cell.length_a   1.000
_cell.length_b   1.000
_cell.length_c   1.000
_cell.angle_alpha   90.00
_cell.angle_beta   90.00
_cell.angle_gamma   90.00
#
_symmetry.space_group_name_H-M   'P 1'
#
loop_
_entity.id
_entity.type
_entity.pdbx_description
1 polymer ?
#
loop_
_entity_poly.entity_id
_entity_poly.type
_entity_poly.pdbx_seq_one_letter_code
_entity_poly.pdbx_strand_id
1 'polypeptide(L)'
;MHVVLVIAAMHRRYRGTPASNHPSTFESYHVSRCAASLSSKKSRSLQVEDRDIFWMTLTFLGIIAAGSVPAITPGEVWPLKPSDSLDLEWLRVAEGKMEVCRLADHLRPDSRFWDMTEEYAQIYDALLYTDIGRVPPALARLCYLTPSSPLQHNNPYFTAVYACPSTRSAFW
;
A
#
# COMPACT_ATOMS: atom_id res chain seq x y z
N MET A 1 15.54 -6.44 -9.91
CA MET A 1 16.57 -6.66 -8.88
C MET A 1 16.54 -5.64 -7.74
N HIS A 2 16.63 -4.32 -7.99
CA HIS A 2 16.65 -3.32 -6.91
C HIS A 2 15.52 -3.46 -5.88
N VAL A 3 14.28 -3.73 -6.31
CA VAL A 3 13.12 -3.80 -5.41
C VAL A 3 13.21 -4.98 -4.42
N VAL A 4 13.73 -6.13 -4.86
CA VAL A 4 13.93 -7.31 -4.03
C VAL A 4 15.00 -7.05 -2.97
N LEU A 5 16.04 -6.30 -3.33
CA LEU A 5 17.10 -5.91 -2.38
C LEU A 5 16.55 -4.99 -1.29
N VAL A 6 15.62 -4.08 -1.61
CA VAL A 6 14.96 -3.23 -0.62
C VAL A 6 14.13 -4.08 0.34
N ILE A 7 13.27 -4.97 -0.17
CA ILE A 7 12.45 -5.86 0.68
C ILE A 7 13.32 -6.69 1.63
N ALA A 8 14.42 -7.27 1.13
CA ALA A 8 15.35 -8.02 1.95
C ALA A 8 16.02 -7.15 3.04
N ALA A 9 16.40 -5.92 2.70
CA ALA A 9 16.98 -4.96 3.66
C ALA A 9 15.96 -4.51 4.71
N MET A 10 14.73 -4.18 4.32
CA MET A 10 13.64 -3.86 5.23
C MET A 10 13.35 -5.02 6.19
N HIS A 11 13.22 -6.25 5.67
CA HIS A 11 13.01 -7.42 6.51
C HIS A 11 14.15 -7.63 7.51
N ARG A 12 15.41 -7.43 7.10
CA ARG A 12 16.55 -7.48 8.01
C ARG A 12 16.48 -6.39 9.10
N ARG A 13 16.11 -5.16 8.73
CA ARG A 13 15.92 -4.05 9.67
C ARG A 13 14.81 -4.35 10.68
N TYR A 14 13.69 -4.91 10.22
CA TYR A 14 12.58 -5.33 11.09
C TYR A 14 12.93 -6.48 12.04
N ARG A 15 13.79 -7.42 11.63
CA ARG A 15 14.21 -8.54 12.48
C ARG A 15 15.32 -8.20 13.47
N GLY A 16 16.13 -7.18 13.19
CA GLY A 16 17.10 -6.66 14.15
C GLY A 16 16.40 -5.85 15.24
N THR A 17 17.07 -5.63 16.37
CA THR A 17 16.65 -4.60 17.35
C THR A 17 16.94 -3.24 16.72
N PRO A 18 15.97 -2.51 16.16
CA PRO A 18 16.28 -1.36 15.33
C PRO A 18 16.61 -0.18 16.26
N ALA A 19 17.76 0.46 16.04
CA ALA A 19 18.05 1.77 16.63
C ALA A 19 17.21 2.89 15.99
N SER A 20 16.58 2.63 14.84
CA SER A 20 15.83 3.58 14.04
C SER A 20 14.85 2.87 13.11
N ASN A 21 13.66 3.45 12.93
CA ASN A 21 12.67 3.01 11.93
C ASN A 21 12.88 3.65 10.55
N HIS A 22 13.89 4.52 10.41
CA HIS A 22 14.21 5.15 9.13
C HIS A 22 14.84 4.15 8.15
N PRO A 23 14.53 4.28 6.84
CA PRO A 23 15.23 3.54 5.80
C PRO A 23 16.73 3.81 5.83
N SER A 24 17.53 2.75 5.67
CA SER A 24 18.99 2.90 5.51
C SER A 24 19.37 3.56 4.18
N THR A 25 20.59 4.08 4.07
CA THR A 25 21.13 4.59 2.80
C THR A 25 21.07 3.54 1.69
N PHE A 26 21.24 2.26 2.03
CA PHE A 26 21.10 1.14 1.10
C PHE A 26 19.67 1.03 0.57
N GLU A 27 18.67 1.06 1.47
CA GLU A 27 17.25 1.05 1.09
C GLU A 27 16.94 2.25 0.18
N SER A 28 17.31 3.47 0.60
CA SER A 28 17.08 4.70 -0.17
C SER A 28 17.72 4.68 -1.56
N TYR A 29 18.96 4.16 -1.67
CA TYR A 29 19.62 3.99 -2.95
C TYR A 29 18.84 3.03 -3.87
N HIS A 30 18.49 1.84 -3.39
CA HIS A 30 17.78 0.88 -4.24
C HIS A 30 16.34 1.31 -4.57
N VAL A 31 15.64 2.01 -3.66
CA VAL A 31 14.34 2.62 -3.94
C VAL A 31 14.44 3.68 -5.03
N SER A 32 15.41 4.60 -4.94
CA SER A 32 15.60 5.64 -5.97
C SER A 32 15.91 5.05 -7.34
N ARG A 33 16.70 3.96 -7.40
CA ARG A 33 16.96 3.24 -8.65
C ARG A 33 15.70 2.59 -9.22
N CYS A 34 14.84 2.00 -8.39
CA CYS A 34 13.54 1.48 -8.80
C CYS A 34 12.65 2.58 -9.39
N ALA A 35 12.52 3.70 -8.66
CA ALA A 35 11.71 4.84 -9.08
C ALA A 35 12.20 5.41 -10.42
N ALA A 36 13.51 5.62 -10.57
CA ALA A 36 14.10 6.10 -11.82
C ALA A 36 13.84 5.15 -13.01
N SER A 37 13.96 3.83 -12.80
CA SER A 37 13.65 2.85 -13.85
C SER A 37 12.16 2.87 -14.23
N LEU A 38 11.25 2.99 -13.26
CA LEU A 38 9.82 3.11 -13.53
C LEU A 38 9.50 4.40 -14.30
N SER A 39 10.04 5.54 -13.87
CA SER A 39 9.82 6.84 -14.53
C SER A 39 10.39 6.88 -15.96
N SER A 40 11.48 6.16 -16.23
CA SER A 40 12.04 6.07 -17.59
C SER A 40 11.18 5.25 -18.56
N LYS A 41 10.41 4.27 -18.04
CA LYS A 41 9.46 3.47 -18.84
C LYS A 41 8.17 4.26 -19.01
N LYS A 42 8.03 4.99 -20.12
CA LYS A 42 6.80 5.71 -20.45
C LYS A 42 5.62 4.74 -20.54
N SER A 43 4.58 5.00 -19.75
CA SER A 43 3.35 4.21 -19.64
C SER A 43 2.68 3.85 -20.97
N ARG A 44 2.88 4.68 -22.02
CA ARG A 44 2.30 4.47 -23.36
C ARG A 44 3.06 3.48 -24.25
N SER A 45 4.21 2.96 -23.82
CA SER A 45 5.07 2.05 -24.60
C SER A 45 5.52 0.83 -23.81
N LEU A 46 4.71 0.40 -22.83
CA LEU A 46 4.95 -0.84 -22.10
C LEU A 46 4.69 -2.04 -23.04
N GLN A 47 5.78 -2.67 -23.46
CA GLN A 47 5.76 -3.95 -24.16
C GLN A 47 5.01 -4.98 -23.30
N VAL A 48 4.27 -5.88 -23.94
CA VAL A 48 3.40 -6.84 -23.24
C VAL A 48 4.22 -7.71 -22.26
N GLU A 49 5.43 -8.06 -22.67
CA GLU A 49 6.38 -8.89 -21.92
C GLU A 49 6.88 -8.19 -20.64
N ASP A 50 6.85 -6.86 -20.60
CA ASP A 50 7.31 -6.04 -19.49
C ASP A 50 6.19 -5.72 -18.48
N ARG A 51 4.91 -5.93 -18.83
CA ARG A 51 3.76 -5.52 -18.01
C ARG A 51 3.76 -6.18 -16.64
N ASP A 52 4.02 -7.48 -16.58
CA ASP A 52 4.06 -8.24 -15.32
C ASP A 52 5.18 -7.77 -14.41
N ILE A 53 6.38 -7.54 -14.97
CA ILE A 53 7.54 -7.05 -14.23
C ILE A 53 7.28 -5.63 -13.72
N PHE A 54 6.64 -4.80 -14.54
CA PHE A 54 6.28 -3.43 -14.19
C PHE A 54 5.26 -3.39 -13.05
N TRP A 55 4.18 -4.18 -13.16
CA TRP A 55 3.18 -4.33 -12.09
C TRP A 55 3.79 -4.86 -10.79
N MET A 56 4.62 -5.91 -10.87
CA MET A 56 5.28 -6.50 -9.72
C MET A 56 6.20 -5.48 -9.04
N THR A 57 7.00 -4.75 -9.81
CA THR A 57 7.93 -3.74 -9.28
C THR A 57 7.16 -2.63 -8.55
N LEU A 58 6.06 -2.14 -9.12
CA LEU A 58 5.27 -1.11 -8.47
C LEU A 58 4.51 -1.63 -7.24
N THR A 59 4.00 -2.86 -7.30
CA THR A 59 3.36 -3.50 -6.14
C THR A 59 4.32 -3.58 -4.97
N PHE A 60 5.56 -4.04 -5.20
CA PHE A 60 6.58 -4.03 -4.16
C PHE A 60 6.97 -2.62 -3.72
N LEU A 61 7.01 -1.63 -4.62
CA LEU A 61 7.27 -0.24 -4.23
C LEU A 61 6.16 0.30 -3.30
N GLY A 62 4.90 -0.08 -3.54
CA GLY A 62 3.80 0.21 -2.64
C GLY A 62 3.95 -0.46 -1.26
N ILE A 63 4.37 -1.73 -1.22
CA ILE A 63 4.68 -2.44 0.04
C ILE A 63 5.83 -1.74 0.79
N ILE A 64 6.88 -1.33 0.08
CA ILE A 64 8.01 -0.60 0.64
C ILE A 64 7.54 0.73 1.23
N ALA A 65 6.72 1.49 0.50
CA ALA A 65 6.20 2.78 0.96
C ALA A 65 5.34 2.62 2.23
N ALA A 66 4.46 1.60 2.26
CA ALA A 66 3.64 1.30 3.43
C ALA A 66 4.46 0.82 4.65
N GLY A 67 5.56 0.08 4.43
CA GLY A 67 6.45 -0.42 5.47
C GLY A 67 7.64 0.49 5.81
N SER A 68 7.76 1.67 5.22
CA SER A 68 8.90 2.58 5.44
C SER A 68 8.50 3.83 6.20
N VAL A 69 7.46 3.75 7.03
CA VAL A 69 6.99 4.86 7.86
C VAL A 69 8.06 5.17 8.91
N PRO A 70 8.72 6.34 8.84
CA PRO A 70 9.87 6.66 9.68
C PRO A 70 9.40 7.17 11.05
N ALA A 71 8.73 6.30 11.81
CA ALA A 71 8.16 6.65 13.10
C ALA A 71 8.24 5.48 14.07
N ILE A 72 8.53 5.80 15.33
CA ILE A 72 8.57 4.88 16.47
C ILE A 72 7.23 4.93 17.21
N THR A 73 6.60 6.11 17.24
CA THR A 73 5.31 6.30 17.92
C THR A 73 4.22 6.80 16.98
N PRO A 74 2.93 6.51 17.25
CA PRO A 74 1.83 7.03 16.44
C PRO A 74 1.77 8.56 16.34
N GLY A 75 2.28 9.29 17.34
CA GLY A 75 2.31 10.75 17.34
C GLY A 75 3.27 11.37 16.33
N GLU A 76 4.20 10.58 15.78
CA GLU A 76 5.20 11.02 14.80
C GLU A 76 4.72 10.85 13.36
N VAL A 77 3.47 10.43 13.13
CA VAL A 77 2.91 10.22 11.78
C VAL A 77 1.63 11.01 11.60
N TRP A 78 1.29 11.29 10.34
CA TRP A 78 -0.02 11.83 9.99
C TRP A 78 -1.11 10.82 10.43
N PRO A 79 -2.25 11.28 11.01
CA PRO A 79 -2.67 12.67 11.16
C PRO A 79 -2.29 13.31 12.51
N LEU A 80 -1.49 12.65 13.35
CA LEU A 80 -1.25 13.07 14.74
C LEU A 80 -0.10 14.07 14.91
N LYS A 81 0.86 14.07 13.98
CA LYS A 81 1.95 15.07 13.97
C LYS A 81 1.49 16.43 13.41
N PRO A 82 2.22 17.52 13.68
CA PRO A 82 2.00 18.80 13.00
C PRO A 82 2.10 18.67 11.48
N SER A 83 1.30 19.46 10.76
CA SER A 83 1.27 19.44 9.30
C SER A 83 2.65 19.66 8.68
N ASP A 84 2.98 18.86 7.67
CA ASP A 84 4.23 18.88 6.92
C ASP A 84 3.93 18.86 5.41
N SER A 85 4.83 19.39 4.59
CA SER A 85 4.70 19.36 3.13
C SER A 85 4.77 17.96 2.54
N LEU A 86 5.31 16.98 3.26
CA LEU A 86 5.39 15.57 2.87
C LEU A 86 4.21 14.74 3.37
N ASP A 87 3.25 15.34 4.09
CA ASP A 87 2.05 14.63 4.51
C ASP A 87 1.25 14.16 3.30
N LEU A 88 0.70 12.94 3.40
CA LEU A 88 -0.10 12.31 2.35
C LEU A 88 0.64 12.02 1.03
N GLU A 89 1.97 12.18 0.94
CA GLU A 89 2.73 11.81 -0.27
C GLU A 89 2.57 10.31 -0.63
N TRP A 90 2.32 9.45 0.37
CA TRP A 90 1.98 8.04 0.16
C TRP A 90 0.68 7.85 -0.63
N LEU A 91 -0.26 8.81 -0.58
CA LEU A 91 -1.51 8.77 -1.35
C LEU A 91 -1.24 8.94 -2.84
N ARG A 92 -0.27 9.79 -3.21
CA ARG A 92 0.18 9.95 -4.60
C ARG A 92 0.80 8.65 -5.15
N VAL A 93 1.51 7.91 -4.30
CA VAL A 93 2.03 6.58 -4.64
C VAL A 93 0.87 5.59 -4.86
N ALA A 94 -0.17 5.66 -4.03
CA ALA A 94 -1.37 4.82 -4.18
C ALA A 94 -2.16 5.13 -5.47
N GLU A 95 -2.31 6.39 -5.83
CA GLU A 95 -2.91 6.80 -7.11
C GLU A 95 -2.10 6.27 -8.31
N GLY A 96 -0.77 6.43 -8.25
CA GLY A 96 0.13 5.86 -9.26
C GLY A 96 -0.01 4.35 -9.39
N LYS A 97 -0.22 3.64 -8.27
CA LYS A 97 -0.50 2.19 -8.28
C LYS A 97 -1.76 1.84 -9.06
N MET A 98 -2.86 2.58 -8.87
CA MET A 98 -4.11 2.31 -9.58
C MET A 98 -3.95 2.41 -11.10
N GLU A 99 -3.23 3.43 -11.57
CA GLU A 99 -3.02 3.61 -13.01
C GLU A 99 -2.18 2.48 -13.60
N VAL A 100 -1.16 2.03 -12.88
CA VAL A 100 -0.35 0.89 -13.33
C VAL A 100 -1.08 -0.44 -13.24
N CYS A 101 -1.95 -0.64 -12.25
CA CYS A 101 -2.84 -1.81 -12.22
C CYS A 101 -3.68 -1.90 -13.51
N ARG A 102 -4.19 -0.75 -14.01
CA ARG A 102 -4.93 -0.70 -15.28
C ARG A 102 -4.04 -0.96 -16.49
N LEU A 103 -2.86 -0.35 -16.55
CA LEU A 103 -1.97 -0.45 -17.71
C LEU A 103 -1.32 -1.82 -17.85
N ALA A 104 -0.92 -2.42 -16.73
CA ALA A 104 -0.28 -3.72 -16.75
C ALA A 104 -1.29 -4.85 -16.98
N ASP A 105 -2.52 -4.69 -16.50
CA ASP A 105 -3.57 -5.71 -16.59
C ASP A 105 -3.02 -7.08 -16.19
N HIS A 106 -2.62 -7.22 -14.93
CA HIS A 106 -2.02 -8.44 -14.37
C HIS A 106 -2.98 -9.65 -14.35
N LEU A 107 -4.27 -9.42 -14.61
CA LEU A 107 -5.30 -10.46 -14.72
C LEU A 107 -5.56 -10.84 -16.18
N ARG A 108 -4.71 -10.45 -17.14
CA ARG A 108 -4.83 -10.90 -18.53
C ARG A 108 -4.41 -12.38 -18.67
N PRO A 109 -5.00 -13.14 -19.60
CA PRO A 109 -4.70 -14.58 -19.79
C PRO A 109 -3.24 -14.91 -20.07
N ASP A 110 -2.49 -13.98 -20.67
CA ASP A 110 -1.06 -14.11 -20.96
C ASP A 110 -0.14 -13.65 -19.83
N SER A 111 -0.70 -13.20 -18.69
CA SER A 111 0.10 -12.81 -17.52
C SER A 111 0.68 -14.02 -16.82
N ARG A 112 1.92 -13.87 -16.33
CA ARG A 112 2.53 -14.83 -15.39
C ARG A 112 1.81 -14.90 -14.04
N PHE A 113 0.89 -13.98 -13.76
CA PHE A 113 0.07 -13.95 -12.55
C PHE A 113 -1.37 -14.42 -12.79
N TRP A 114 -1.69 -14.93 -13.99
CA TRP A 114 -3.04 -15.39 -14.32
C TRP A 114 -3.56 -16.45 -13.34
N ASP A 115 -2.71 -17.36 -12.88
CA ASP A 115 -3.11 -18.41 -11.93
C ASP A 115 -3.53 -17.85 -10.57
N MET A 116 -3.15 -16.60 -10.24
CA MET A 116 -3.52 -15.92 -8.99
C MET A 116 -4.85 -15.16 -9.08
N THR A 117 -5.54 -15.20 -10.23
CA THR A 117 -6.73 -14.39 -10.50
C THR A 117 -7.88 -14.71 -9.54
N GLU A 118 -8.04 -15.98 -9.15
CA GLU A 118 -9.08 -16.41 -8.21
C GLU A 118 -8.82 -15.85 -6.81
N GLU A 119 -7.58 -15.91 -6.32
CA GLU A 119 -7.18 -15.33 -5.04
C GLU A 119 -7.37 -13.82 -5.04
N TYR A 120 -7.03 -13.15 -6.15
CA TYR A 120 -7.30 -11.72 -6.29
C TYR A 120 -8.80 -11.41 -6.22
N ALA A 121 -9.65 -12.18 -6.91
CA ALA A 121 -11.10 -12.01 -6.84
C ALA A 121 -11.62 -12.18 -5.40
N GLN A 122 -11.15 -13.20 -4.68
CA GLN A 122 -11.52 -13.42 -3.28
C GLN A 122 -11.09 -12.26 -2.36
N ILE A 123 -9.87 -11.74 -2.55
CA ILE A 123 -9.37 -10.57 -1.80
C ILE A 123 -10.22 -9.34 -2.09
N TYR A 124 -10.52 -9.07 -3.36
CA TYR A 124 -11.34 -7.91 -3.74
C TYR A 124 -12.78 -8.04 -3.23
N ASP A 125 -13.40 -9.22 -3.31
CA ASP A 125 -14.73 -9.47 -2.77
C ASP A 125 -14.77 -9.30 -1.25
N ALA A 126 -13.73 -9.73 -0.54
CA ALA A 126 -13.60 -9.52 0.90
C ALA A 126 -13.47 -8.03 1.27
N LEU A 127 -12.85 -7.21 0.41
CA LEU A 127 -12.77 -5.76 0.58
C LEU A 127 -14.10 -5.05 0.28
N LEU A 128 -14.92 -5.62 -0.62
CA LEU A 128 -16.24 -5.09 -0.97
C LEU A 128 -17.32 -5.47 0.07
N TYR A 129 -17.12 -6.58 0.80
CA TYR A 129 -18.03 -7.01 1.86
C TYR A 129 -17.92 -6.12 3.11
N THR A 130 -18.63 -5.00 3.04
CA THR A 130 -18.73 -3.96 4.05
C THR A 130 -19.63 -4.43 5.20
N ASP A 131 -19.05 -4.97 6.28
CA ASP A 131 -19.81 -5.26 7.50
C ASP A 131 -19.33 -4.37 8.65
N ILE A 132 -20.26 -3.55 9.16
CA ILE A 132 -20.05 -2.64 10.30
C ILE A 132 -19.56 -3.42 11.54
N GLY A 133 -19.98 -4.68 11.68
CA GLY A 133 -19.57 -5.56 12.78
C GLY A 133 -18.08 -5.94 12.77
N ARG A 134 -17.37 -5.69 11.66
CA ARG A 134 -15.95 -6.06 11.50
C ARG A 134 -14.97 -4.93 11.79
N VAL A 135 -15.44 -3.69 11.95
CA VAL A 135 -14.56 -2.55 12.26
C VAL A 135 -14.09 -2.64 13.72
N PRO A 136 -12.77 -2.66 14.00
CA PRO A 136 -12.28 -2.65 15.37
C PRO A 136 -12.82 -1.44 16.15
N PRO A 137 -13.34 -1.62 17.38
CA PRO A 137 -13.97 -0.52 18.13
C PRO A 137 -13.06 0.70 18.36
N ALA A 138 -11.75 0.48 18.46
CA ALA A 138 -10.77 1.56 18.57
C ALA A 138 -10.69 2.41 17.28
N LEU A 139 -10.73 1.76 16.11
CA LEU A 139 -10.73 2.43 14.81
C LEU A 139 -12.04 3.18 14.57
N ALA A 140 -13.18 2.55 14.91
CA ALA A 140 -14.49 3.21 14.83
C ALA A 140 -14.53 4.51 15.66
N ARG A 141 -13.98 4.49 16.88
CA ARG A 141 -13.87 5.70 17.73
C ARG A 141 -12.95 6.76 17.13
N LEU A 142 -11.77 6.37 16.65
CA LEU A 142 -10.81 7.30 16.04
C LEU A 142 -11.41 7.99 14.81
N CYS A 143 -12.19 7.26 14.03
CA CYS A 143 -12.83 7.77 12.82
C CYS A 143 -14.21 8.39 13.08
N TYR A 144 -14.61 8.59 14.34
CA TYR A 144 -15.92 9.17 14.71
C TYR A 144 -17.13 8.43 14.13
N LEU A 145 -17.03 7.11 14.00
CA LEU A 145 -18.10 6.20 13.56
C LEU A 145 -18.85 5.67 14.79
N THR A 146 -19.68 6.52 15.39
CA THR A 146 -20.57 6.12 16.50
C THR A 146 -21.99 5.84 16.00
N PRO A 147 -22.73 4.89 16.61
CA PRO A 147 -24.10 4.55 16.22
C PRO A 147 -25.08 5.74 16.23
N SER A 148 -24.76 6.78 16.98
CA SER A 148 -25.59 7.98 17.21
C SER A 148 -25.20 9.20 16.38
N SER A 149 -24.23 9.08 15.46
CA SER A 149 -23.77 10.21 14.65
C SER A 149 -24.68 10.43 13.42
N PRO A 150 -25.34 11.59 13.27
CA PRO A 150 -26.11 11.94 12.06
C PRO A 150 -25.21 12.18 10.83
N LEU A 151 -23.88 12.12 11.01
CA LEU A 151 -22.86 12.49 10.03
C LEU A 151 -22.32 11.30 9.24
N GLN A 152 -22.96 10.13 9.27
CA GLN A 152 -22.50 8.94 8.53
C GLN A 152 -22.19 9.26 7.06
N HIS A 153 -23.01 10.09 6.41
CA HIS A 153 -22.83 10.44 5.00
C HIS A 153 -21.80 11.56 4.74
N ASN A 154 -21.38 12.31 5.76
CA ASN A 154 -20.45 13.45 5.64
C ASN A 154 -19.10 13.21 6.31
N ASN A 155 -18.87 11.99 6.80
CA ASN A 155 -17.61 11.60 7.42
C ASN A 155 -16.64 11.09 6.34
N PRO A 156 -15.49 11.76 6.12
CA PRO A 156 -14.55 11.36 5.07
C PRO A 156 -13.93 9.97 5.30
N TYR A 157 -13.98 9.46 6.53
CA TYR A 157 -13.48 8.14 6.88
C TYR A 157 -14.51 7.02 6.67
N PHE A 158 -15.78 7.35 6.39
CA PHE A 158 -16.86 6.37 6.29
C PHE A 158 -16.48 5.26 5.30
N THR A 159 -16.31 5.60 4.02
CA THR A 159 -15.95 4.62 2.97
C THR A 159 -14.62 3.91 3.26
N ALA A 160 -13.61 4.63 3.77
CA ALA A 160 -12.27 4.08 3.99
C ALA A 160 -12.23 3.03 5.11
N VAL A 161 -12.94 3.27 6.22
CA VAL A 161 -12.95 2.34 7.36
C VAL A 161 -13.76 1.10 7.05
N TYR A 162 -14.83 1.22 6.27
CA TYR A 162 -15.65 0.10 5.84
C TYR A 162 -14.98 -0.81 4.81
N ALA A 163 -14.07 -0.25 4.01
CA ALA A 163 -13.22 -1.02 3.10
C ALA A 163 -12.02 -1.66 3.82
N CYS A 164 -11.83 -1.42 5.12
CA CYS A 164 -10.72 -1.99 5.89
C CYS A 164 -11.11 -3.38 6.40
N PRO A 165 -10.52 -4.47 5.88
CA PRO A 165 -10.85 -5.81 6.34
C PRO A 165 -10.37 -5.97 7.78
N SER A 166 -11.18 -6.60 8.63
CA SER A 166 -10.75 -7.03 9.97
C SER A 166 -9.50 -7.90 9.82
N THR A 167 -8.36 -7.41 10.31
CA THR A 167 -7.00 -7.97 10.15
C THR A 167 -6.78 -9.29 10.92
N ARG A 168 -7.70 -10.25 10.84
CA ARG A 168 -7.54 -11.56 11.47
C ARG A 168 -7.33 -12.75 10.53
N SER A 169 -7.40 -12.59 9.20
CA SER A 169 -7.23 -13.75 8.31
C SER A 169 -6.44 -13.55 7.02
N ALA A 170 -5.86 -12.39 6.74
CA ALA A 170 -5.27 -12.12 5.41
C ALA A 170 -3.73 -12.19 5.33
N PHE A 171 -3.01 -12.36 6.43
CA PHE A 171 -1.55 -12.44 6.40
C PHE A 171 -1.00 -13.38 7.48
N TRP A 172 -1.23 -14.68 7.30
CA TRP A 172 -0.32 -15.77 7.63
C TRP A 172 -0.59 -16.92 6.67
#